data_AF-A0A2A6CQ66-F1
#
_entry.id   AF-A0A2A6CQ66-F1
#
_cell.length_a   1.000
_cell.length_b   1.000
_cell.length_c   1.000
_cell.angle_alpha   90.00
_cell.angle_beta   90.00
_cell.angle_gamma   90.00
#
_symmetry.space_group_name_H-M   'P 1'
#
loop_
_entity.id
_entity.type
_entity.pdbx_description
1 polymer ?
#
loop_
_entity_poly.entity_id
_entity_poly.type
_entity_poly.pdbx_seq_one_letter_code
_entity_poly.pdbx_strand_id
1 'polypeptide(L)'
;MHNRPSITWHTVVAYRGGMKEGGEEEATELANCKEVMSALLPRMSIIDNKYRETKCTVDSIRSAKQMRPRTDDVFICTYPKSGTTWLQHIVHQLLDKAEYESGGEANALFFVSPMLERFGAEYAETLPSPRILKSHLAYDEIPKGGGAKYIYACRNPKDCLNSYYHHYTNHKILDFERGEFDVFFELFMSGRVASGDYFDHLSSWLQGIQNGHENILLLKYEDMVADLRASVIQIGSFLGGKAAELVQNEEHLMRIVESSTFSSMKTNQQRFYPNGISFRKDSFVRKGGSRDWTNKFSHEQSLKIDRRLKEECSETIAVNWWLTEMEWNVSRYFLSISTYSTFAFVPLSPPLSILSFLSVFCVIRLAFLLPGIVANTASLTALENASSNQMGRIEMTSRAIVVNMEEALNGAGR
;
A
#
# COMPACT_ATOMS: atom_id res chain seq x y z
N MET A 1 7.80 12.80 -31.80
CA MET A 1 7.97 13.71 -30.64
C MET A 1 7.06 14.91 -30.86
N HIS A 2 5.95 15.00 -30.14
CA HIS A 2 5.17 16.23 -30.04
C HIS A 2 5.11 16.56 -28.55
N ASN A 3 5.73 17.69 -28.19
CA ASN A 3 5.64 18.30 -26.87
C ASN A 3 4.16 18.63 -26.61
N ARG A 4 3.49 17.82 -25.77
CA ARG A 4 2.26 18.29 -25.11
C ARG A 4 2.67 19.10 -23.87
N PRO A 5 2.03 20.25 -23.61
CA PRO A 5 2.33 21.06 -22.42
C PRO A 5 2.03 20.26 -21.15
N SER A 6 2.82 20.49 -20.09
CA SER A 6 2.56 19.94 -18.76
C SER A 6 1.28 20.57 -18.20
N ILE A 7 0.19 19.81 -18.16
CA ILE A 7 -1.09 20.28 -17.61
C ILE A 7 -1.12 19.88 -16.13
N THR A 8 -1.32 20.85 -15.25
CA THR A 8 -1.31 20.65 -13.78
C THR A 8 -2.69 20.24 -13.26
N TRP A 9 -2.74 19.60 -12.08
CA TRP A 9 -4.00 19.25 -11.41
C TRP A 9 -4.92 20.46 -11.14
N HIS A 10 -4.34 21.66 -10.93
CA HIS A 10 -5.10 22.90 -10.81
C HIS A 10 -5.94 23.18 -12.07
N THR A 11 -5.43 22.87 -13.26
CA THR A 11 -6.16 22.97 -14.53
C THR A 11 -7.32 21.96 -14.60
N VAL A 12 -7.15 20.76 -14.03
CA VAL A 12 -8.17 19.70 -13.97
C VAL A 12 -9.32 20.07 -13.02
N VAL A 13 -9.01 20.66 -11.87
CA VAL A 13 -10.00 21.03 -10.84
C VAL A 13 -10.76 22.31 -11.22
N ALA A 14 -10.08 23.33 -11.74
CA ALA A 14 -10.68 24.60 -12.14
C ALA A 14 -11.78 24.42 -13.21
N TYR A 15 -11.59 23.49 -14.14
CA TYR A 15 -12.54 23.22 -15.23
C TYR A 15 -13.86 22.58 -14.76
N ARG A 16 -13.86 21.77 -13.70
CA ARG A 16 -15.09 21.13 -13.19
C ARG A 16 -15.96 22.06 -12.33
N GLY A 17 -15.46 23.24 -11.99
CA GLY A 17 -16.12 24.23 -11.13
C GLY A 17 -17.13 25.16 -11.81
N GLY A 18 -17.35 25.03 -13.13
CA GLY A 18 -18.43 25.72 -13.84
C GLY A 18 -17.97 26.69 -14.92
N MET A 19 -18.06 26.25 -16.17
CA MET A 19 -18.25 27.14 -17.33
C MET A 19 -19.69 26.96 -17.82
N LYS A 20 -20.42 28.07 -17.96
CA LYS A 20 -21.75 28.09 -18.56
C LYS A 20 -21.60 27.96 -20.08
N GLU A 21 -22.53 27.26 -20.71
CA GLU A 21 -22.57 27.04 -22.16
C GLU A 21 -22.68 28.37 -22.93
N GLY A 22 -21.68 28.68 -23.75
CA GLY A 22 -21.71 29.65 -24.84
C GLY A 22 -21.04 29.07 -26.09
N GLY A 23 -21.34 29.64 -27.27
CA GLY A 23 -20.61 29.57 -28.56
C GLY A 23 -20.09 28.24 -29.18
N GLU A 24 -20.09 28.15 -30.53
CA GLU A 24 -19.46 27.03 -31.29
C GLU A 24 -17.94 26.90 -31.06
N GLU A 25 -17.25 28.01 -30.78
CA GLU A 25 -15.80 28.04 -30.50
C GLU A 25 -15.48 27.45 -29.10
N GLU A 26 -16.29 27.80 -28.10
CA GLU A 26 -16.26 27.21 -26.75
C GLU A 26 -16.64 25.72 -26.78
N ALA A 27 -17.57 25.29 -27.64
CA ALA A 27 -17.91 23.88 -27.82
C ALA A 27 -16.75 23.05 -28.40
N THR A 28 -15.94 23.66 -29.29
CA THR A 28 -14.75 23.03 -29.89
C THR A 28 -13.61 22.95 -28.87
N GLU A 29 -13.41 24.00 -28.08
CA GLU A 29 -12.45 24.00 -26.97
C GLU A 29 -12.86 23.01 -25.86
N LEU A 30 -14.16 22.92 -25.55
CA LEU A 30 -14.75 21.92 -24.64
C LEU A 30 -14.54 20.49 -25.14
N ALA A 31 -14.69 20.24 -26.45
CA ALA A 31 -14.44 18.93 -27.05
C ALA A 31 -12.96 18.54 -26.97
N ASN A 32 -12.06 19.46 -27.29
CA ASN A 32 -10.61 19.27 -27.15
C ASN A 32 -10.21 19.05 -25.69
N CYS A 33 -10.79 19.79 -24.74
CA CYS A 33 -10.58 19.59 -23.31
C CYS A 33 -11.12 18.24 -22.83
N LYS A 34 -12.30 17.81 -23.26
CA LYS A 34 -12.83 16.47 -22.95
C LYS A 34 -11.92 15.37 -23.49
N GLU A 35 -11.38 15.52 -24.69
CA GLU A 35 -10.42 14.59 -25.27
C GLU A 35 -9.12 14.54 -24.44
N VAL A 36 -8.54 15.69 -24.10
CA VAL A 36 -7.34 15.79 -23.25
C VAL A 36 -7.59 15.22 -21.85
N MET A 37 -8.73 15.52 -21.23
CA MET A 37 -9.11 15.02 -19.92
C MET A 37 -9.38 13.51 -19.93
N SER A 38 -9.97 12.98 -21.00
CA SER A 38 -10.16 11.54 -21.18
C SER A 38 -8.84 10.79 -21.33
N ALA A 39 -7.80 11.45 -21.88
CA ALA A 39 -6.46 10.89 -21.97
C ALA A 39 -5.67 10.95 -20.64
N LEU A 40 -6.11 11.76 -19.67
CA LEU A 40 -5.44 11.99 -18.39
C LEU A 40 -6.08 11.25 -17.21
N LEU A 41 -7.24 10.62 -17.38
CA LEU A 41 -7.96 9.94 -16.31
C LEU A 41 -8.16 8.47 -16.66
N PRO A 42 -8.12 7.57 -15.66
CA PRO A 42 -8.38 6.16 -15.91
C PRO A 42 -9.85 5.94 -16.32
N ARG A 43 -10.06 5.04 -17.26
CA ARG A 43 -11.39 4.58 -17.67
C ARG A 43 -12.02 3.78 -16.53
N MET A 44 -13.15 4.28 -16.04
CA MET A 44 -13.91 3.68 -14.93
C MET A 44 -15.41 3.80 -15.21
N SER A 45 -16.19 2.94 -14.57
CA SER A 45 -17.65 3.05 -14.51
C SER A 45 -18.06 3.73 -13.20
N ILE A 46 -19.18 4.44 -13.20
CA ILE A 46 -19.84 4.91 -11.97
C ILE A 46 -21.12 4.08 -11.80
N ILE A 47 -21.19 3.29 -10.74
CA ILE A 47 -22.33 2.44 -10.41
C ILE A 47 -22.69 2.72 -8.95
N ASP A 48 -23.96 3.07 -8.70
CA ASP A 48 -24.47 3.46 -7.38
C ASP A 48 -23.58 4.54 -6.71
N ASN A 49 -23.23 5.58 -7.46
CA ASN A 49 -22.34 6.69 -7.06
C ASN A 49 -20.92 6.31 -6.65
N LYS A 50 -20.46 5.07 -6.93
CA LYS A 50 -19.10 4.62 -6.64
C LYS A 50 -18.33 4.34 -7.94
N TYR A 51 -17.05 4.69 -7.94
CA TYR A 51 -16.13 4.35 -9.03
C TYR A 51 -15.84 2.83 -9.02
N ARG A 52 -15.99 2.20 -10.18
CA ARG A 52 -15.81 0.75 -10.38
C ARG A 52 -14.97 0.49 -11.63
N GLU A 53 -14.39 -0.70 -11.71
CA GLU A 53 -13.76 -1.17 -12.95
C GLU A 53 -14.80 -1.23 -14.08
N THR A 54 -14.38 -0.98 -15.31
CA THR A 54 -15.25 -0.99 -16.50
C THR A 54 -15.90 -2.33 -16.80
N LYS A 55 -15.43 -3.41 -16.17
CA LYS A 55 -15.97 -4.76 -16.30
C LYS A 55 -17.02 -5.11 -15.25
N CYS A 56 -17.23 -4.27 -14.24
CA CYS A 56 -18.37 -4.40 -13.34
C CYS A 56 -19.63 -3.86 -14.02
N THR A 57 -20.74 -4.61 -13.93
CA THR A 57 -22.06 -4.18 -14.39
C THR A 57 -22.96 -3.88 -13.20
N VAL A 58 -24.06 -3.16 -13.44
CA VAL A 58 -25.07 -2.91 -12.39
C VAL A 58 -25.57 -4.25 -11.82
N ASP A 59 -25.83 -5.21 -12.69
CA ASP A 59 -26.33 -6.53 -12.30
C ASP A 59 -25.28 -7.31 -11.50
N SER A 60 -24.01 -7.34 -11.94
CA SER A 60 -22.95 -8.06 -11.21
C SER A 60 -22.73 -7.49 -9.81
N ILE A 61 -22.77 -6.16 -9.65
CA ILE A 61 -22.62 -5.50 -8.35
C ILE A 61 -23.82 -5.83 -7.45
N ARG A 62 -25.04 -5.74 -7.97
CA ARG A 62 -26.25 -5.95 -7.17
C ARG A 62 -26.41 -7.42 -6.79
N SER A 63 -26.19 -8.35 -7.71
CA SER A 63 -26.26 -9.78 -7.42
C SER A 63 -25.18 -10.18 -6.42
N ALA A 64 -23.95 -9.67 -6.54
CA ALA A 64 -22.88 -9.85 -5.55
C ALA A 64 -23.28 -9.44 -4.14
N LYS A 65 -23.86 -8.25 -3.96
CA LYS A 65 -24.30 -7.72 -2.65
C LYS A 65 -25.45 -8.51 -2.04
N GLN A 66 -26.33 -9.07 -2.89
CA GLN A 66 -27.52 -9.82 -2.47
C GLN A 66 -27.30 -11.33 -2.34
N MET A 67 -26.11 -11.80 -2.72
CA MET A 67 -25.72 -13.19 -2.62
C MET A 67 -25.94 -13.72 -1.20
N ARG A 68 -26.39 -14.97 -1.08
CA ARG A 68 -26.45 -15.69 0.19
C ARG A 68 -25.20 -16.55 0.32
N PRO A 69 -24.29 -16.27 1.27
CA PRO A 69 -23.14 -17.13 1.50
C PRO A 69 -23.55 -18.54 1.91
N ARG A 70 -22.78 -19.54 1.47
CA ARG A 70 -22.84 -20.92 1.98
C ARG A 70 -22.03 -21.01 3.28
N THR A 71 -22.32 -22.02 4.08
CA THR A 71 -21.65 -22.28 5.37
C THR A 71 -20.15 -22.51 5.26
N ASP A 72 -19.69 -22.96 4.09
CA ASP A 72 -18.31 -23.28 3.80
C ASP A 72 -17.63 -22.29 2.86
N ASP A 73 -18.28 -21.16 2.55
CA ASP A 73 -17.66 -20.11 1.76
C ASP A 73 -16.51 -19.43 2.52
N VAL A 74 -15.46 -19.10 1.78
CA VAL A 74 -14.33 -18.29 2.25
C VAL A 74 -14.22 -17.05 1.39
N PHE A 75 -14.44 -15.90 2.00
CA PHE A 75 -14.27 -14.59 1.38
C PHE A 75 -12.88 -14.05 1.66
N ILE A 76 -12.18 -13.62 0.62
CA ILE A 76 -10.90 -12.93 0.69
C ILE A 76 -11.17 -11.46 0.37
N CYS A 77 -11.21 -10.66 1.42
CA CYS A 77 -11.63 -9.27 1.38
C CYS A 77 -10.43 -8.36 1.58
N THR A 78 -10.18 -7.44 0.65
CA THR A 78 -9.10 -6.46 0.81
C THR A 78 -9.46 -5.18 0.09
N TYR A 79 -8.90 -4.04 0.51
CA TYR A 79 -8.75 -2.96 -0.47
C TYR A 79 -7.79 -3.43 -1.59
N PRO A 80 -7.97 -3.04 -2.87
CA PRO A 80 -7.07 -3.46 -3.94
C PRO A 80 -5.60 -3.25 -3.57
N LYS A 81 -4.75 -4.23 -3.93
CA LYS A 81 -3.29 -4.20 -3.72
C LYS A 81 -2.80 -4.38 -2.29
N SER A 82 -3.65 -4.92 -1.42
CA SER A 82 -3.33 -5.29 -0.03
C SER A 82 -3.11 -6.79 0.18
N GLY A 83 -2.58 -7.51 -0.83
CA GLY A 83 -2.22 -8.94 -0.69
C GLY A 83 -3.28 -9.96 -1.14
N THR A 84 -4.35 -9.54 -1.82
CA THR A 84 -5.47 -10.42 -2.21
C THR A 84 -5.04 -11.71 -2.92
N THR A 85 -4.20 -11.60 -3.96
CA THR A 85 -3.74 -12.77 -4.73
C THR A 85 -2.85 -13.69 -3.91
N TRP A 86 -2.10 -13.14 -2.95
CA TRP A 86 -1.28 -13.94 -2.05
C TRP A 86 -2.16 -14.79 -1.12
N LEU A 87 -3.21 -14.18 -0.57
CA LEU A 87 -4.20 -14.89 0.24
C LEU A 87 -4.97 -15.93 -0.59
N GLN A 88 -5.39 -15.59 -1.81
CA GLN A 88 -6.06 -16.56 -2.70
C GLN A 88 -5.16 -17.78 -2.90
N HIS A 89 -3.89 -17.55 -3.24
CA HIS A 89 -2.89 -18.61 -3.42
C HIS A 89 -2.73 -19.51 -2.17
N ILE A 90 -2.58 -18.91 -0.99
CA ILE A 90 -2.42 -19.65 0.27
C ILE A 90 -3.69 -20.46 0.60
N VAL A 91 -4.87 -19.85 0.50
CA VAL A 91 -6.14 -20.51 0.83
C VAL A 91 -6.46 -21.66 -0.12
N HIS A 92 -6.16 -21.54 -1.43
CA HIS A 92 -6.37 -22.64 -2.37
C HIS A 92 -5.50 -23.86 -2.05
N GLN A 93 -4.26 -23.64 -1.59
CA GLN A 93 -3.39 -24.74 -1.17
C GLN A 93 -3.85 -25.37 0.14
N LEU A 94 -4.30 -24.56 1.11
CA LEU A 94 -4.80 -25.05 2.39
C LEU A 94 -6.11 -25.82 2.27
N LEU A 95 -6.92 -25.53 1.24
CA LEU A 95 -8.16 -26.24 0.96
C LEU A 95 -8.01 -27.35 -0.10
N ASP A 96 -6.77 -27.64 -0.53
CA ASP A 96 -6.43 -28.75 -1.44
C ASP A 96 -7.29 -28.77 -2.72
N LYS A 97 -7.40 -27.61 -3.36
CA LYS A 97 -8.28 -27.41 -4.52
C LYS A 97 -7.63 -27.98 -5.79
N ALA A 98 -8.02 -29.19 -6.17
CA ALA A 98 -7.48 -29.93 -7.32
C ALA A 98 -7.52 -29.13 -8.64
N GLU A 99 -8.55 -28.30 -8.85
CA GLU A 99 -8.63 -27.43 -10.03
C GLU A 99 -7.45 -26.44 -10.08
N TYR A 100 -7.09 -25.84 -8.94
CA TYR A 100 -5.99 -24.91 -8.84
C TYR A 100 -4.63 -25.62 -9.05
N GLU A 101 -4.49 -26.85 -8.57
CA GLU A 101 -3.28 -27.66 -8.76
C GLU A 101 -3.08 -28.12 -10.21
N SER A 102 -4.16 -28.50 -10.90
CA SER A 102 -4.12 -28.96 -12.29
C SER A 102 -3.55 -27.91 -13.26
N GLY A 103 -3.59 -26.64 -12.87
CA GLY A 103 -3.02 -25.53 -13.63
C GLY A 103 -3.75 -25.26 -14.95
N GLY A 104 -3.14 -24.41 -15.78
CA GLY A 104 -3.74 -23.98 -17.04
C GLY A 104 -4.60 -22.72 -16.93
N GLU A 105 -4.95 -22.16 -18.09
CA GLU A 105 -5.59 -20.85 -18.20
C GLU A 105 -6.98 -20.80 -17.56
N ALA A 106 -7.79 -21.83 -17.77
CA ALA A 106 -9.14 -21.95 -17.22
C ALA A 106 -9.16 -22.08 -15.69
N ASN A 107 -8.04 -22.53 -15.10
CA ASN A 107 -7.88 -22.73 -13.66
C ASN A 107 -7.09 -21.60 -12.99
N ALA A 108 -6.85 -20.49 -13.70
CA ALA A 108 -6.23 -19.32 -13.08
C ALA A 108 -7.12 -18.79 -11.94
N LEU A 109 -6.50 -18.24 -10.88
CA LEU A 109 -7.24 -17.69 -9.72
C LEU A 109 -8.30 -16.67 -10.13
N PHE A 110 -8.09 -15.95 -11.24
CA PHE A 110 -9.08 -15.05 -11.81
C PHE A 110 -10.46 -15.70 -12.05
N PHE A 111 -10.50 -17.00 -12.38
CA PHE A 111 -11.72 -17.77 -12.66
C PHE A 111 -12.15 -18.64 -11.48
N VAL A 112 -11.22 -19.37 -10.85
CA VAL A 112 -11.56 -20.28 -9.73
C VAL A 112 -11.75 -19.55 -8.40
N SER A 113 -11.31 -18.30 -8.33
CA SER A 113 -11.51 -17.40 -7.19
C SER A 113 -11.89 -15.99 -7.67
N PRO A 114 -13.09 -15.87 -8.25
CA PRO A 114 -13.49 -14.68 -8.97
C PRO A 114 -13.65 -13.48 -8.04
N MET A 115 -13.47 -12.29 -8.60
CA MET A 115 -13.87 -11.05 -7.95
C MET A 115 -15.39 -10.95 -8.01
N LEU A 116 -16.06 -11.17 -6.86
CA LEU A 116 -17.50 -11.34 -6.78
C LEU A 116 -18.26 -10.17 -7.42
N GLU A 117 -17.87 -8.93 -7.11
CA GLU A 117 -18.52 -7.72 -7.62
C GLU A 117 -18.36 -7.50 -9.14
N ARG A 118 -17.44 -8.23 -9.79
CA ARG A 118 -17.26 -8.21 -11.25
C ARG A 118 -17.96 -9.36 -11.95
N PHE A 119 -17.98 -10.54 -11.34
CA PHE A 119 -18.56 -11.74 -11.96
C PHE A 119 -20.04 -11.94 -11.60
N GLY A 120 -20.50 -11.39 -10.48
CA GLY A 120 -21.85 -11.59 -9.96
C GLY A 120 -22.00 -12.89 -9.17
N ALA A 121 -23.11 -12.99 -8.43
CA ALA A 121 -23.45 -14.17 -7.65
C ALA A 121 -23.70 -15.40 -8.54
N GLU A 122 -24.23 -15.20 -9.75
CA GLU A 122 -24.55 -16.26 -10.69
C GLU A 122 -23.31 -17.09 -11.07
N TYR A 123 -22.17 -16.42 -11.27
CA TYR A 123 -20.91 -17.11 -11.52
C TYR A 123 -20.39 -17.80 -10.26
N ALA A 124 -20.56 -17.21 -9.08
CA ALA A 124 -20.18 -17.87 -7.83
C ALA A 124 -21.00 -19.16 -7.58
N GLU A 125 -22.24 -19.25 -8.07
CA GLU A 125 -23.05 -20.46 -7.95
C GLU A 125 -22.56 -21.63 -8.82
N THR A 126 -21.80 -21.37 -9.89
CA THR A 126 -21.22 -22.44 -10.73
C THR A 126 -20.00 -23.09 -10.09
N LEU A 127 -19.42 -22.49 -9.05
CA LEU A 127 -18.22 -22.99 -8.39
C LEU A 127 -18.53 -24.11 -7.39
N PRO A 128 -17.67 -25.15 -7.33
CA PRO A 128 -17.80 -26.20 -6.34
C PRO A 128 -17.50 -25.67 -4.93
N SER A 129 -18.21 -26.21 -3.94
CA SER A 129 -17.95 -25.96 -2.53
C SER A 129 -16.65 -26.66 -2.06
N PRO A 130 -15.88 -26.07 -1.11
CA PRO A 130 -16.03 -24.70 -0.62
C PRO A 130 -15.63 -23.68 -1.69
N ARG A 131 -16.37 -22.56 -1.77
CA ARG A 131 -16.06 -21.48 -2.71
C ARG A 131 -15.08 -20.51 -2.06
N ILE A 132 -14.06 -20.10 -2.81
CA ILE A 132 -13.08 -19.12 -2.37
C ILE A 132 -13.32 -17.85 -3.19
N LEU A 133 -13.99 -16.86 -2.62
CA LEU A 133 -14.46 -15.67 -3.34
C LEU A 133 -13.61 -14.47 -2.97
N LYS A 134 -13.13 -13.73 -3.96
CA LYS A 134 -12.42 -12.47 -3.72
C LYS A 134 -13.41 -11.32 -3.75
N SER A 135 -13.21 -10.32 -2.90
CA SER A 135 -13.92 -9.04 -3.04
C SER A 135 -13.13 -7.83 -2.55
N HIS A 136 -13.42 -6.68 -3.16
CA HIS A 136 -12.97 -5.34 -2.76
C HIS A 136 -14.13 -4.44 -2.28
N LEU A 137 -15.26 -5.05 -1.92
CA LEU A 137 -16.39 -4.34 -1.33
C LEU A 137 -16.09 -3.92 0.12
N ALA A 138 -16.63 -2.76 0.50
CA ALA A 138 -16.61 -2.31 1.89
C ALA A 138 -17.42 -3.25 2.79
N TYR A 139 -17.20 -3.19 4.10
CA TYR A 139 -17.82 -4.12 5.04
C TYR A 139 -19.35 -4.06 4.98
N ASP A 140 -19.96 -2.89 4.83
CA ASP A 140 -21.41 -2.73 4.70
C ASP A 140 -21.97 -3.38 3.43
N GLU A 141 -21.17 -3.46 2.36
CA GLU A 141 -21.58 -3.95 1.04
C GLU A 141 -21.39 -5.46 0.84
N ILE A 142 -20.44 -6.09 1.53
CA ILE A 142 -20.16 -7.52 1.35
C ILE A 142 -21.35 -8.38 1.82
N PRO A 143 -21.76 -9.44 1.09
CA PRO A 143 -22.75 -10.39 1.58
C PRO A 143 -22.26 -11.06 2.87
N LYS A 144 -23.16 -11.24 3.83
CA LYS A 144 -22.90 -11.68 5.21
C LYS A 144 -23.78 -12.85 5.62
N GLY A 145 -23.39 -13.55 6.68
CA GLY A 145 -24.15 -14.64 7.27
C GLY A 145 -23.82 -16.01 6.69
N GLY A 146 -24.73 -16.96 6.91
CA GLY A 146 -24.56 -18.36 6.50
C GLY A 146 -23.48 -19.12 7.25
N GLY A 147 -22.69 -18.49 8.12
CA GLY A 147 -21.53 -19.11 8.78
C GLY A 147 -20.24 -19.07 7.95
N ALA A 148 -20.25 -18.30 6.85
CA ALA A 148 -19.08 -18.11 6.00
C ALA A 148 -17.89 -17.50 6.76
N LYS A 149 -16.69 -17.73 6.26
CA LYS A 149 -15.45 -17.17 6.80
C LYS A 149 -14.97 -16.01 5.95
N TYR A 150 -14.48 -14.95 6.60
CA TYR A 150 -13.94 -13.76 5.95
C TYR A 150 -12.48 -13.58 6.35
N ILE A 151 -11.58 -13.52 5.39
CA ILE A 151 -10.18 -13.12 5.62
C ILE A 151 -10.04 -11.71 5.09
N TYR A 152 -9.96 -10.74 6.01
CA TYR A 152 -9.73 -9.35 5.69
C TYR A 152 -8.25 -9.01 5.82
N ALA A 153 -7.63 -8.51 4.75
CA ALA A 153 -6.28 -7.96 4.83
C ALA A 153 -6.19 -6.50 4.43
N CYS A 154 -5.45 -5.75 5.25
CA CYS A 154 -5.09 -4.36 5.01
C CYS A 154 -3.57 -4.22 4.83
N ARG A 155 -3.16 -3.08 4.30
CA ARG A 155 -1.77 -2.74 3.99
C ARG A 155 -1.59 -1.25 4.22
N ASN A 156 -0.39 -0.81 4.60
CA ASN A 156 -0.11 0.62 4.75
C ASN A 156 -0.55 1.42 3.50
N PRO A 157 -1.26 2.54 3.67
CA PRO A 157 -1.86 3.28 2.56
C PRO A 157 -0.84 3.78 1.53
N LYS A 158 0.39 4.09 1.94
CA LYS A 158 1.43 4.62 1.04
C LYS A 158 1.87 3.57 0.02
N ASP A 159 2.21 2.36 0.46
CA ASP A 159 2.54 1.26 -0.46
C ASP A 159 1.32 0.73 -1.22
N CYS A 160 0.14 0.75 -0.58
CA CYS A 160 -1.10 0.39 -1.26
C CYS A 160 -1.32 1.29 -2.47
N LEU A 161 -1.27 2.62 -2.30
CA LEU A 161 -1.37 3.61 -3.37
C LEU A 161 -0.28 3.40 -4.42
N ASN A 162 1.00 3.28 -4.01
CA ASN A 162 2.11 3.05 -4.95
C ASN A 162 1.87 1.79 -5.82
N SER A 163 1.45 0.70 -5.19
CA SER A 163 1.15 -0.54 -5.90
C SER A 163 -0.09 -0.40 -6.79
N TYR A 164 -1.03 0.47 -6.44
CA TYR A 164 -2.26 0.66 -7.19
C TYR A 164 -2.05 1.53 -8.43
N TYR A 165 -1.20 2.55 -8.33
CA TYR A 165 -0.71 3.32 -9.48
C TYR A 165 -0.08 2.41 -10.55
N HIS A 166 0.83 1.54 -10.13
CA HIS A 166 1.48 0.59 -11.05
C HIS A 166 0.50 -0.43 -11.65
N HIS A 167 -0.56 -0.77 -10.92
CA HIS A 167 -1.62 -1.61 -11.44
C HIS A 167 -2.45 -0.87 -12.50
N TYR A 168 -2.81 0.40 -12.26
CA TYR A 168 -3.58 1.22 -13.20
C TYR A 168 -2.85 1.45 -14.51
N THR A 169 -1.56 1.76 -14.45
CA THR A 169 -0.71 1.98 -15.63
C THR A 169 -0.46 0.69 -16.42
N ASN A 170 -0.58 -0.49 -15.80
CA ASN A 170 -0.38 -1.77 -16.49
C ASN A 170 -1.68 -2.47 -16.95
N HIS A 171 -2.83 -2.19 -16.32
CA HIS A 171 -4.07 -2.90 -16.61
C HIS A 171 -4.77 -2.35 -17.86
N LYS A 172 -5.07 -3.23 -18.83
CA LYS A 172 -5.57 -2.82 -20.13
C LYS A 172 -6.90 -2.07 -20.12
N ILE A 173 -7.83 -2.47 -19.26
CA ILE A 173 -9.21 -1.94 -19.22
C ILE A 173 -9.31 -0.53 -18.63
N LEU A 174 -8.26 -0.05 -17.94
CA LEU A 174 -8.23 1.24 -17.26
C LEU A 174 -7.68 2.36 -18.13
N ASP A 175 -7.08 2.04 -19.27
CA ASP A 175 -6.58 3.00 -20.26
C ASP A 175 -5.68 4.12 -19.70
N PHE A 176 -4.90 3.81 -18.67
CA PHE A 176 -4.10 4.78 -17.91
C PHE A 176 -2.59 4.56 -18.06
N GLU A 177 -2.14 4.03 -19.19
CA GLU A 177 -0.74 3.61 -19.40
C GLU A 177 0.27 4.74 -19.25
N ARG A 178 -0.09 5.93 -19.72
CA ARG A 178 0.72 7.15 -19.65
C ARG A 178 0.31 8.05 -18.49
N GLY A 179 -0.38 7.48 -17.51
CA GLY A 179 -0.88 8.21 -16.37
C GLY A 179 0.24 8.65 -15.43
N GLU A 180 0.18 9.91 -15.02
CA GLU A 180 1.14 10.49 -14.08
C GLU A 180 0.82 10.11 -12.63
N PHE A 181 1.87 9.95 -11.83
CA PHE A 181 1.72 9.53 -10.43
C PHE A 181 0.96 10.55 -9.60
N ASP A 182 1.24 11.84 -9.76
CA ASP A 182 0.58 12.90 -8.98
C ASP A 182 -0.92 12.97 -9.29
N VAL A 183 -1.31 12.75 -10.54
CA VAL A 183 -2.73 12.65 -10.91
C VAL A 183 -3.37 11.45 -10.22
N PHE A 184 -2.71 10.29 -10.22
CA PHE A 184 -3.23 9.12 -9.53
C PHE A 184 -3.28 9.29 -8.01
N PHE A 185 -2.29 9.98 -7.43
CA PHE A 185 -2.27 10.31 -6.01
C PHE A 185 -3.52 11.09 -5.62
N GLU A 186 -3.86 12.14 -6.36
CA GLU A 186 -5.07 12.94 -6.11
C GLU A 186 -6.36 12.14 -6.33
N LEU A 187 -6.40 11.26 -7.34
CA LEU A 187 -7.54 10.33 -7.53
C LEU A 187 -7.71 9.38 -6.35
N PHE A 188 -6.62 8.79 -5.85
CA PHE A 188 -6.65 7.92 -4.69
C PHE A 188 -7.08 8.69 -3.43
N MET A 189 -6.53 9.88 -3.20
CA MET A 189 -6.83 10.73 -2.05
C MET A 189 -8.25 11.30 -2.06
N SER A 190 -8.96 11.25 -3.18
CA SER A 190 -10.36 11.67 -3.29
C SER A 190 -11.34 10.50 -3.42
N GLY A 191 -10.87 9.25 -3.27
CA GLY A 191 -11.70 8.05 -3.47
C GLY A 191 -12.19 7.88 -4.91
N ARG A 192 -11.58 8.59 -5.87
CA ARG A 192 -11.94 8.59 -7.29
C ARG A 192 -11.18 7.51 -8.06
N VAL A 193 -11.08 6.33 -7.46
CA VAL A 193 -10.50 5.11 -8.02
C VAL A 193 -11.50 3.97 -7.84
N ALA A 194 -11.36 2.91 -8.64
CA ALA A 194 -12.11 1.69 -8.41
C ALA A 194 -11.96 1.21 -6.95
N SER A 195 -13.06 0.73 -6.37
CA SER A 195 -13.19 0.38 -4.94
C SER A 195 -13.28 1.56 -3.97
N GLY A 196 -13.34 2.80 -4.47
CA GLY A 196 -13.68 3.97 -3.68
C GLY A 196 -12.54 4.49 -2.80
N ASP A 197 -12.89 5.00 -1.63
CA ASP A 197 -11.92 5.55 -0.70
C ASP A 197 -11.27 4.47 0.17
N TYR A 198 -9.94 4.51 0.29
CA TYR A 198 -9.17 3.56 1.08
C TYR A 198 -9.49 3.64 2.58
N PHE A 199 -9.64 4.85 3.12
CA PHE A 199 -9.81 5.06 4.56
C PHE A 199 -11.22 4.69 4.99
N ASP A 200 -12.24 5.04 4.19
CA ASP A 200 -13.61 4.56 4.40
C ASP A 200 -13.66 3.03 4.37
N HIS A 201 -12.99 2.42 3.39
CA HIS A 201 -12.91 0.97 3.29
C HIS A 201 -12.23 0.36 4.52
N LEU A 202 -11.08 0.89 4.96
CA LEU A 202 -10.37 0.39 6.13
C LEU A 202 -11.24 0.54 7.40
N SER A 203 -11.76 1.74 7.66
CA SER A 203 -12.59 2.02 8.81
C SER A 203 -13.85 1.15 8.86
N SER A 204 -14.55 0.96 7.73
CA SER A 204 -15.74 0.10 7.67
C SER A 204 -15.45 -1.34 8.10
N TRP A 205 -14.33 -1.91 7.64
CA TRP A 205 -13.93 -3.27 8.00
C TRP A 205 -13.48 -3.39 9.45
N LEU A 206 -12.76 -2.41 9.98
CA LEU A 206 -12.34 -2.42 11.39
C LEU A 206 -13.53 -2.28 12.34
N GLN A 207 -14.48 -1.41 12.02
CA GLN A 207 -15.74 -1.30 12.77
C GLN A 207 -16.57 -2.58 12.66
N GLY A 208 -16.59 -3.20 11.47
CA GLY A 208 -17.24 -4.50 11.27
C GLY A 208 -16.63 -5.64 12.08
N ILE A 209 -15.30 -5.66 12.23
CA ILE A 209 -14.59 -6.61 13.09
C ILE A 209 -14.90 -6.36 14.57
N GLN A 210 -14.99 -5.10 14.98
CA GLN A 210 -15.23 -4.74 16.38
C GLN A 210 -16.69 -4.98 16.81
N ASN A 211 -17.64 -4.67 15.93
CA ASN A 211 -19.06 -4.59 16.28
C ASN A 211 -19.91 -5.68 15.62
N GLY A 212 -19.37 -6.42 14.65
CA GLY A 212 -20.07 -7.44 13.90
C GLY A 212 -20.09 -8.81 14.58
N HIS A 213 -20.74 -9.77 13.92
CA HIS A 213 -20.86 -11.15 14.36
C HIS A 213 -20.29 -12.15 13.35
N GLU A 214 -19.67 -11.66 12.28
CA GLU A 214 -19.11 -12.49 11.23
C GLU A 214 -17.79 -13.13 11.68
N ASN A 215 -17.48 -14.29 11.12
CA ASN A 215 -16.22 -14.97 11.39
C ASN A 215 -15.11 -14.34 10.56
N ILE A 216 -14.40 -13.36 11.12
CA ILE A 216 -13.40 -12.55 10.40
C ILE A 216 -11.98 -12.80 10.95
N LEU A 217 -11.05 -13.13 10.06
CA LEU A 217 -9.62 -13.06 10.29
C LEU A 217 -9.05 -11.75 9.76
N LEU A 218 -8.49 -10.92 10.63
CA LEU A 218 -7.76 -9.70 10.27
C LEU A 218 -6.28 -10.00 10.08
N LEU A 219 -5.72 -9.57 8.95
CA LEU A 219 -4.28 -9.65 8.64
C LEU A 219 -3.74 -8.29 8.19
N LYS A 220 -2.49 -8.02 8.51
CA LYS A 220 -1.72 -6.91 7.92
C LYS A 220 -0.72 -7.49 6.91
N TYR A 221 -0.67 -6.89 5.73
CA TYR A 221 0.26 -7.30 4.68
C TYR A 221 1.72 -7.26 5.16
N GLU A 222 2.09 -6.28 5.97
CA GLU A 222 3.43 -6.13 6.51
C GLU A 222 3.82 -7.26 7.45
N ASP A 223 2.88 -7.75 8.27
CA ASP A 223 3.10 -8.88 9.17
C ASP A 223 3.31 -10.17 8.37
N MET A 224 2.57 -10.35 7.26
CA MET A 224 2.77 -11.47 6.35
C MET A 224 4.14 -11.43 5.66
N VAL A 225 4.64 -10.23 5.34
CA VAL A 225 5.99 -10.05 4.79
C VAL A 225 7.04 -10.37 5.85
N ALA A 226 6.82 -9.99 7.10
CA ALA A 226 7.75 -10.21 8.20
C ALA A 226 7.84 -11.70 8.60
N ASP A 227 6.68 -12.38 8.70
CA ASP A 227 6.60 -13.80 9.03
C ASP A 227 5.48 -14.50 8.25
N LEU A 228 5.85 -14.98 7.06
CA LEU A 228 4.96 -15.75 6.20
C LEU A 228 4.52 -17.06 6.84
N ARG A 229 5.42 -17.75 7.57
CA ARG A 229 5.12 -19.05 8.18
C ARG A 229 4.04 -18.90 9.25
N ALA A 230 4.18 -17.92 10.14
CA ALA A 230 3.17 -17.61 11.16
C ALA A 230 1.83 -17.24 10.51
N SER A 231 1.85 -16.45 9.45
CA SER A 231 0.63 -16.06 8.72
C SER A 231 -0.09 -17.25 8.08
N VAL A 232 0.65 -18.19 7.48
CA VAL A 232 0.05 -19.43 6.92
C VAL A 232 -0.58 -20.28 8.02
N ILE A 233 0.08 -20.45 9.17
CA ILE A 233 -0.47 -21.16 10.34
C ILE A 233 -1.76 -20.49 10.81
N GLN A 234 -1.77 -19.16 10.94
CA GLN A 234 -2.92 -18.39 11.38
C GLN A 234 -4.11 -18.58 10.42
N ILE A 235 -3.87 -18.53 9.10
CA ILE A 235 -4.89 -18.76 8.08
C ILE A 235 -5.42 -20.21 8.16
N GLY A 236 -4.54 -21.21 8.21
CA GLY A 236 -4.96 -22.62 8.28
C GLY A 236 -5.78 -22.93 9.53
N SER A 237 -5.34 -22.41 10.68
CA SER A 237 -6.06 -22.55 11.96
C SER A 237 -7.44 -21.90 11.90
N PHE A 238 -7.54 -20.71 11.31
CA PHE A 238 -8.82 -20.02 11.11
C PHE A 238 -9.77 -20.75 10.16
N LEU A 239 -9.23 -21.32 9.07
CA LEU A 239 -10.02 -22.12 8.13
C LEU A 239 -10.55 -23.41 8.77
N GLY A 240 -9.80 -24.00 9.71
CA GLY A 240 -10.21 -25.20 10.43
C GLY A 240 -10.16 -26.48 9.59
N GLY A 241 -10.63 -27.59 10.17
CA GLY A 241 -10.68 -28.90 9.50
C GLY A 241 -9.33 -29.31 8.91
N LYS A 242 -9.34 -29.81 7.67
CA LYS A 242 -8.11 -30.22 6.95
C LYS A 242 -7.07 -29.11 6.85
N ALA A 243 -7.47 -27.85 6.72
CA ALA A 243 -6.52 -26.73 6.66
C ALA A 243 -5.74 -26.56 7.98
N ALA A 244 -6.41 -26.76 9.12
CA ALA A 244 -5.76 -26.73 10.43
C ALA A 244 -4.83 -27.93 10.63
N GLU A 245 -5.20 -29.11 10.16
CA GLU A 245 -4.34 -30.31 10.19
C GLU A 245 -3.10 -30.15 9.30
N LEU A 246 -3.26 -29.60 8.09
CA LEU A 246 -2.17 -29.37 7.14
C LEU A 246 -1.09 -28.46 7.71
N VAL A 247 -1.45 -27.41 8.45
CA VAL A 247 -0.46 -26.49 9.03
C VAL A 247 0.25 -27.04 10.27
N GLN A 248 -0.22 -28.13 10.86
CA GLN A 248 0.50 -28.85 11.93
C GLN A 248 1.54 -29.83 11.38
N ASN A 249 1.42 -30.22 10.12
CA ASN A 249 2.44 -31.02 9.44
C ASN A 249 3.51 -30.10 8.86
N GLU A 250 4.73 -30.15 9.41
CA GLU A 250 5.81 -29.24 9.03
C GLU A 250 6.18 -29.34 7.53
N GLU A 251 6.13 -30.53 6.94
CA GLU A 251 6.43 -30.70 5.52
C GLU A 251 5.38 -29.99 4.64
N HIS A 252 4.10 -30.15 4.99
CA HIS A 252 3.00 -29.52 4.27
C HIS A 252 3.01 -28.01 4.44
N LEU A 253 3.21 -27.53 5.67
CA LEU A 253 3.36 -26.11 5.97
C LEU A 253 4.50 -25.49 5.14
N MET A 254 5.69 -26.10 5.18
CA MET A 254 6.86 -25.56 4.48
C MET A 254 6.69 -25.55 2.96
N ARG A 255 5.98 -26.54 2.40
CA ARG A 255 5.63 -26.55 0.97
C ARG A 255 4.77 -25.36 0.58
N ILE A 256 3.76 -25.04 1.40
CA ILE A 256 2.87 -23.89 1.17
C ILE A 256 3.63 -22.58 1.37
N VAL A 257 4.49 -22.48 2.39
CA VAL A 257 5.30 -21.29 2.64
C VAL A 257 6.26 -21.02 1.47
N GLU A 258 6.97 -22.04 1.01
CA GLU A 258 7.93 -21.92 -0.10
C GLU A 258 7.24 -21.53 -1.41
N SER A 259 6.11 -22.18 -1.73
CA SER A 259 5.32 -21.85 -2.91
C SER A 259 4.73 -20.43 -2.85
N SER A 260 4.52 -19.91 -1.64
CA SER A 260 3.97 -18.58 -1.37
C SER A 260 5.02 -17.48 -1.21
N THR A 261 6.31 -17.78 -1.37
CA THR A 261 7.37 -16.74 -1.36
C THR A 261 7.19 -15.77 -2.52
N PHE A 262 7.71 -14.54 -2.40
CA PHE A 262 7.66 -13.56 -3.49
C PHE A 262 8.27 -14.11 -4.79
N SER A 263 9.43 -14.77 -4.69
CA SER A 263 10.13 -15.35 -5.84
C SER A 263 9.30 -16.43 -6.52
N SER A 264 8.69 -17.34 -5.75
CA SER A 264 7.82 -18.39 -6.29
C SER A 264 6.56 -17.81 -6.94
N MET A 265 5.87 -16.90 -6.23
CA MET A 265 4.68 -16.21 -6.74
C MET A 265 4.97 -15.46 -8.05
N LYS A 266 6.12 -14.80 -8.14
CA LYS A 266 6.52 -14.04 -9.33
C LYS A 266 6.81 -14.96 -10.51
N THR A 267 7.50 -16.08 -10.27
CA THR A 267 7.78 -17.09 -11.29
C THR A 267 6.50 -17.75 -11.81
N ASN A 268 5.50 -17.93 -10.94
CA ASN A 268 4.26 -18.66 -11.25
C ASN A 268 3.04 -17.76 -11.50
N GLN A 269 3.25 -16.48 -11.82
CA GLN A 269 2.17 -15.49 -11.89
C GLN A 269 1.07 -15.77 -12.93
N GLN A 270 1.35 -16.59 -13.94
CA GLN A 270 0.37 -17.06 -14.93
C GLN A 270 -0.77 -17.87 -14.31
N ARG A 271 -0.55 -18.45 -13.11
CA ARG A 271 -1.59 -19.15 -12.34
C ARG A 271 -2.62 -18.19 -11.73
N PHE A 272 -2.32 -16.89 -11.70
CA PHE A 272 -3.21 -15.90 -11.09
C PHE A 272 -4.01 -15.17 -12.16
N TYR A 273 -3.32 -14.75 -13.21
CA TYR A 273 -3.90 -14.10 -14.38
C TYR A 273 -3.27 -14.67 -15.64
N PRO A 274 -4.07 -15.07 -16.63
CA PRO A 274 -3.57 -15.45 -17.94
C PRO A 274 -2.77 -14.33 -18.61
N ASN A 275 -1.67 -14.72 -19.26
CA ASN A 275 -0.81 -13.79 -20.00
C ASN A 275 -1.57 -13.15 -21.17
N GLY A 276 -1.24 -11.89 -21.48
CA GLY A 276 -1.81 -11.19 -22.62
C GLY A 276 -3.29 -10.79 -22.49
N ILE A 277 -4.03 -11.23 -21.47
CA ILE A 277 -5.45 -10.90 -21.31
C ILE A 277 -5.64 -9.58 -20.58
N SER A 278 -5.18 -9.50 -19.33
CA SER A 278 -5.53 -8.38 -18.44
C SER A 278 -4.52 -7.24 -18.46
N PHE A 279 -3.24 -7.55 -18.67
CA PHE A 279 -2.13 -6.61 -18.48
C PHE A 279 -1.35 -6.36 -19.77
N ARG A 280 -0.78 -5.16 -19.89
CA ARG A 280 0.09 -4.75 -21.01
C ARG A 280 1.45 -5.44 -20.94
N LYS A 281 2.03 -5.46 -19.74
CA LYS A 281 3.20 -6.26 -19.39
C LYS A 281 2.71 -7.40 -18.50
N ASP A 282 3.09 -8.63 -18.82
CA ASP A 282 2.80 -9.83 -18.02
C ASP A 282 3.64 -9.85 -16.74
N SER A 283 3.45 -8.82 -15.91
CA SER A 283 4.08 -8.59 -14.62
C SER A 283 3.02 -8.06 -13.66
N PHE A 284 2.23 -8.98 -13.11
CA PHE A 284 1.27 -8.68 -12.05
C PHE A 284 1.98 -8.62 -10.69
N VAL A 285 2.89 -9.58 -10.43
CA VAL A 285 3.72 -9.63 -9.23
C VAL A 285 4.96 -8.75 -9.44
N ARG A 286 4.91 -7.52 -8.91
CA ARG A 286 5.88 -6.46 -9.21
C ARG A 286 7.19 -6.57 -8.41
N LYS A 287 7.17 -6.08 -7.16
CA LYS A 287 8.35 -6.01 -6.27
C LYS A 287 8.19 -6.78 -4.96
N GLY A 288 6.96 -6.97 -4.47
CA GLY A 288 6.73 -7.50 -3.13
C GLY A 288 7.27 -6.58 -2.03
N GLY A 289 7.12 -7.00 -0.78
CA GLY A 289 7.70 -6.31 0.37
C GLY A 289 7.00 -5.01 0.78
N SER A 290 7.61 -4.34 1.76
CA SER A 290 7.15 -3.08 2.35
C SER A 290 8.09 -1.92 2.03
N ARG A 291 7.59 -0.68 2.18
CA ARG A 291 8.30 0.60 2.12
C ARG A 291 8.81 1.06 0.75
N ASP A 292 8.34 0.46 -0.34
CA ASP A 292 8.71 0.88 -1.69
C ASP A 292 8.14 2.26 -2.05
N TRP A 293 7.12 2.72 -1.34
CA TRP A 293 6.54 4.07 -1.45
C TRP A 293 7.60 5.18 -1.34
N THR A 294 8.65 4.98 -0.53
CA THR A 294 9.75 5.95 -0.35
C THR A 294 10.51 6.27 -1.64
N ASN A 295 10.38 5.44 -2.68
CA ASN A 295 11.03 5.65 -3.98
C ASN A 295 10.21 6.54 -4.94
N LYS A 296 8.97 6.90 -4.57
CA LYS A 296 8.01 7.53 -5.49
C LYS A 296 7.38 8.80 -4.94
N PHE A 297 7.13 8.85 -3.64
CA PHE A 297 6.39 9.94 -2.99
C PHE A 297 7.29 11.16 -2.80
N SER A 298 6.67 12.34 -2.77
CA SER A 298 7.24 13.52 -2.12
C SER A 298 6.97 13.49 -0.61
N HIS A 299 7.75 14.28 0.15
CA HIS A 299 7.53 14.40 1.60
C HIS A 299 6.15 14.97 1.91
N GLU A 300 5.67 15.93 1.13
CA GLU A 300 4.34 16.51 1.29
C GLU A 300 3.22 15.47 1.06
N GLN A 301 3.32 14.66 0.00
CA GLN A 301 2.38 13.57 -0.28
C GLN A 301 2.35 12.56 0.86
N SER A 302 3.53 12.22 1.40
CA SER A 302 3.65 11.36 2.58
C SER A 302 2.89 11.93 3.78
N LEU A 303 3.10 13.21 4.11
CA LEU A 303 2.43 13.88 5.24
C LEU A 303 0.91 13.99 5.05
N LYS A 304 0.43 14.19 3.81
CA LYS A 304 -1.01 14.20 3.50
C LYS A 304 -1.67 12.87 3.84
N ILE A 305 -1.03 11.75 3.52
CA ILE A 305 -1.53 10.41 3.87
C ILE A 305 -1.48 10.20 5.39
N ASP A 306 -0.38 10.60 6.05
CA ASP A 306 -0.25 10.44 7.50
C ASP A 306 -1.35 11.18 8.26
N ARG A 307 -1.67 12.40 7.82
CA ARG A 307 -2.74 13.20 8.39
C ARG A 307 -4.10 12.55 8.17
N ARG A 308 -4.38 12.14 6.93
CA ARG A 308 -5.67 11.52 6.59
C ARG A 308 -5.90 10.19 7.32
N LEU A 309 -4.88 9.36 7.46
CA LEU A 309 -4.98 8.14 8.28
C LEU A 309 -5.34 8.47 9.73
N LYS A 310 -4.70 9.49 10.31
CA LYS A 310 -4.98 9.90 11.69
C LYS A 310 -6.38 10.45 11.86
N GLU A 311 -6.87 11.23 10.91
CA GLU A 311 -8.21 11.84 10.95
C GLU A 311 -9.30 10.77 10.77
N GLU A 312 -9.26 10.03 9.66
CA GLU A 312 -10.32 9.12 9.23
C GLU A 312 -10.35 7.78 9.99
N CYS A 313 -9.21 7.38 10.56
CA CYS A 313 -9.08 6.14 11.33
C CYS A 313 -8.82 6.40 12.82
N SER A 314 -9.07 7.62 13.31
CA SER A 314 -8.87 8.05 14.71
C SER A 314 -9.57 7.17 15.74
N GLU A 315 -10.76 6.67 15.40
CA GLU A 315 -11.57 5.79 16.26
C GLU A 315 -11.23 4.30 16.10
N THR A 316 -10.17 3.97 15.35
CA THR A 316 -9.79 2.59 15.07
C THR A 316 -8.37 2.30 15.56
N ILE A 317 -8.07 1.02 15.74
CA ILE A 317 -6.72 0.55 16.10
C ILE A 317 -5.66 0.83 15.02
N ALA A 318 -6.06 1.15 13.78
CA ALA A 318 -5.13 1.33 12.66
C ALA A 318 -4.25 2.58 12.76
N VAL A 319 -4.66 3.60 13.53
CA VAL A 319 -3.90 4.85 13.69
C VAL A 319 -2.46 4.62 14.19
N ASN A 320 -2.22 3.49 14.89
CA ASN A 320 -0.93 3.16 15.49
C ASN A 320 -0.18 2.01 14.78
N TRP A 321 -0.72 1.43 13.70
CA TRP A 321 -0.13 0.21 13.13
C TRP A 321 1.14 0.43 12.31
N TRP A 322 1.20 1.51 11.55
CA TRP A 322 2.25 1.71 10.55
C TRP A 322 3.19 2.86 10.89
N LEU A 323 3.36 3.18 12.17
CA LEU A 323 4.20 4.29 12.63
C LEU A 323 5.62 4.21 12.04
N THR A 324 6.27 3.05 12.19
CA THR A 324 7.59 2.81 11.59
C THR A 324 7.48 2.62 10.08
N GLU A 325 6.54 1.80 9.59
CA GLU A 325 6.39 1.46 8.16
C GLU A 325 6.16 2.67 7.24
N MET A 326 5.45 3.68 7.74
CA MET A 326 5.15 4.92 7.03
C MET A 326 6.12 6.06 7.35
N GLU A 327 7.16 5.83 8.17
CA GLU A 327 8.13 6.86 8.51
C GLU A 327 8.93 7.32 7.29
N TRP A 328 9.07 8.64 7.16
CA TRP A 328 9.90 9.27 6.14
C TRP A 328 11.38 9.19 6.52
N ASN A 329 12.16 8.35 5.82
CA ASN A 329 13.58 8.22 6.07
C ASN A 329 14.37 9.44 5.55
N VAL A 330 14.69 10.38 6.44
CA VAL A 330 15.55 11.55 6.16
C VAL A 330 16.99 11.17 5.80
N SER A 331 17.46 9.97 6.18
CA SER A 331 18.85 9.53 5.96
C SER A 331 19.26 9.44 4.48
N ARG A 332 18.29 9.24 3.56
CA ARG A 332 18.57 9.25 2.10
C ARG A 332 18.93 10.65 1.59
N TYR A 333 18.39 11.71 2.18
CA TYR A 333 18.72 13.08 1.80
C TYR A 333 20.15 13.45 2.20
N PHE A 334 20.63 12.97 3.35
CA PHE A 334 22.01 13.22 3.77
C PHE A 334 23.05 12.51 2.88
N LEU A 335 22.73 11.32 2.36
CA LEU A 335 23.61 10.60 1.41
C LEU A 335 23.63 11.26 0.02
N SER A 336 22.54 11.87 -0.45
CA SER A 336 22.56 12.61 -1.72
C SER A 336 23.34 13.92 -1.60
N ILE A 337 23.24 14.64 -0.48
CA ILE A 337 24.04 15.87 -0.26
C ILE A 337 25.54 15.54 -0.17
N SER A 338 25.92 14.40 0.43
CA SER A 338 27.31 13.95 0.49
C SER A 338 27.92 13.61 -0.88
N THR A 339 27.11 13.25 -1.88
CA THR A 339 27.59 12.91 -3.24
C THR A 339 27.64 14.13 -4.16
N TYR A 340 26.92 15.20 -3.86
CA TYR A 340 27.07 16.49 -4.53
C TYR A 340 28.22 17.35 -3.98
N SER A 341 28.70 17.08 -2.77
CA SER A 341 29.80 17.83 -2.15
C SER A 341 31.22 17.33 -2.53
N THR A 342 31.35 16.34 -3.42
CA THR A 342 32.66 15.81 -3.87
C THR A 342 33.17 16.38 -5.19
N PHE A 343 32.47 17.33 -5.81
CA PHE A 343 33.02 18.12 -6.93
C PHE A 343 33.40 19.52 -6.48
N ALA A 344 34.67 19.87 -6.74
CA ALA A 344 35.35 21.15 -6.54
C ALA A 344 35.91 21.45 -5.14
N PHE A 345 37.03 20.80 -4.80
CA PHE A 345 38.11 21.46 -4.06
C PHE A 345 39.43 21.28 -4.83
N VAL A 346 39.82 22.30 -5.58
CA VAL A 346 41.18 22.46 -6.11
C VAL A 346 42.05 22.97 -4.95
N PRO A 347 43.17 22.30 -4.60
CA PRO A 347 43.98 22.71 -3.46
C PRO A 347 44.98 23.78 -3.89
N LEU A 348 44.92 24.96 -3.29
CA LEU A 348 46.05 25.87 -3.16
C LEU A 348 46.35 26.01 -1.66
N SER A 349 47.49 25.46 -1.25
CA SER A 349 48.03 25.40 0.12
C SER A 349 48.53 26.77 0.66
N PRO A 350 49.07 26.90 1.90
CA PRO A 350 48.41 26.86 3.23
C PRO A 350 48.96 28.01 4.16
N PRO A 351 48.95 27.94 5.52
CA PRO A 351 47.96 27.45 6.50
C PRO A 351 47.49 28.58 7.47
N LEU A 352 46.40 28.35 8.22
CA LEU A 352 46.34 28.60 9.68
C LEU A 352 45.00 28.08 10.28
N SER A 353 45.14 27.25 11.31
CA SER A 353 44.13 26.71 12.26
C SER A 353 43.15 25.60 11.80
N ILE A 354 43.59 24.35 11.92
CA ILE A 354 42.81 23.10 11.67
C ILE A 354 42.07 22.56 12.93
N LEU A 355 42.07 23.26 14.07
CA LEU A 355 41.56 22.68 15.32
C LEU A 355 40.06 22.83 15.61
N SER A 356 39.25 23.43 14.73
CA SER A 356 37.84 23.74 15.02
C SER A 356 36.79 22.87 14.30
N PHE A 357 37.17 22.12 13.26
CA PHE A 357 36.19 21.44 12.38
C PHE A 357 36.17 19.90 12.51
N LEU A 358 37.16 19.30 13.18
CA LEU A 358 37.25 17.83 13.31
C LEU A 358 36.53 17.24 14.53
N SER A 359 36.01 18.06 15.44
CA SER A 359 35.35 17.58 16.67
C SER A 359 33.86 17.22 16.48
N VAL A 360 33.15 17.88 15.56
CA VAL A 360 31.70 17.65 15.36
C VAL A 360 31.42 16.42 14.49
N PHE A 361 32.31 16.10 13.53
CA PHE A 361 32.13 14.95 12.64
C PHE A 361 32.47 13.59 13.27
N CYS A 362 33.39 13.54 14.25
CA CYS A 362 33.74 12.28 14.91
C CYS A 362 32.72 11.81 15.95
N VAL A 363 31.99 12.73 16.60
CA VAL A 363 31.00 12.36 17.63
C VAL A 363 29.75 11.71 17.02
N ILE A 364 29.36 12.10 15.80
CA ILE A 364 28.19 11.51 15.11
C ILE A 364 28.53 10.13 14.53
N ARG A 365 29.79 9.85 14.15
CA ARG A 365 30.18 8.53 13.60
C ARG A 365 30.30 7.42 14.64
N LEU A 366 30.64 7.73 15.89
CA LEU A 366 30.82 6.71 16.93
C LEU A 366 29.51 6.23 17.58
N ALA A 367 28.42 7.01 17.49
CA ALA A 367 27.13 6.64 18.08
C ALA A 367 26.33 5.60 17.25
N PHE A 368 26.67 5.41 15.98
CA PHE A 368 25.87 4.59 15.03
C PHE A 368 26.50 3.23 14.65
N LEU A 369 27.62 2.82 15.25
CA LEU A 369 28.36 1.63 14.80
C LEU A 369 28.45 0.43 15.76
N LEU A 370 27.69 0.38 16.87
CA LEU A 370 27.66 -0.83 17.71
C LEU A 370 26.27 -1.10 18.32
N PRO A 371 25.53 -2.12 17.84
CA PRO A 371 24.56 -2.85 18.66
C PRO A 371 25.12 -4.23 19.05
N GLY A 372 25.34 -4.42 20.36
CA GLY A 372 25.21 -5.72 21.03
C GLY A 372 26.48 -6.48 21.38
N ILE A 373 26.97 -6.32 22.62
CA ILE A 373 27.46 -7.43 23.45
C ILE A 373 27.05 -7.15 24.91
N VAL A 374 26.20 -8.03 25.47
CA VAL A 374 25.90 -8.09 26.90
C VAL A 374 26.93 -9.02 27.56
N ALA A 375 27.62 -8.54 28.60
CA ALA A 375 27.96 -9.23 29.86
C ALA A 375 29.25 -8.66 30.48
N ASN A 376 29.15 -7.94 31.60
CA ASN A 376 29.61 -8.42 32.93
C ASN A 376 29.47 -7.28 33.97
N THR A 377 28.92 -7.60 35.13
CA THR A 377 28.64 -6.67 36.23
C THR A 377 29.92 -6.36 37.03
N ALA A 378 30.70 -5.35 36.60
CA ALA A 378 31.76 -4.77 37.42
C ALA A 378 32.13 -3.30 37.10
N SER A 379 31.53 -2.68 36.08
CA SER A 379 31.98 -1.37 35.59
C SER A 379 30.97 -0.22 35.75
N LEU A 380 29.89 -0.42 36.52
CA LEU A 380 28.81 0.58 36.68
C LEU A 380 29.15 1.73 37.64
N THR A 381 30.15 1.59 38.53
CA THR A 381 30.50 2.62 39.53
C THR A 381 31.46 3.69 39.02
N ALA A 382 32.02 3.56 37.81
CA ALA A 382 32.94 4.57 37.23
C ALA A 382 32.25 5.56 36.27
N LEU A 383 31.03 5.26 35.81
CA LEU A 383 30.30 6.08 34.82
C LEU A 383 29.36 7.12 35.45
N GLU A 384 28.94 6.96 36.70
CA GLU A 384 28.07 7.92 37.39
C GLU A 384 28.78 9.23 37.78
N ASN A 385 30.10 9.22 37.99
CA ASN A 385 30.85 10.41 38.41
C ASN A 385 31.29 11.32 37.24
N ALA A 386 31.11 10.91 35.99
CA ALA A 386 31.48 11.70 34.81
C ALA A 386 30.30 12.41 34.13
N SER A 387 29.05 12.09 34.50
CA SER A 387 27.85 12.59 33.79
C SER A 387 27.34 13.96 34.27
N SER A 388 27.67 14.41 35.49
CA SER A 388 27.15 15.68 36.02
C SER A 388 27.81 16.92 35.39
N ASN A 389 29.06 16.81 34.91
CA ASN A 389 29.80 17.93 34.32
C ASN A 389 29.58 18.11 32.81
N GLN A 390 29.02 17.12 32.10
CA GLN A 390 28.71 17.22 30.67
C GLN A 390 27.27 17.69 30.38
N MET A 391 26.31 17.39 31.26
CA MET A 391 24.91 17.82 31.08
C MET A 391 24.76 19.36 31.14
N GLY A 392 25.50 20.04 32.02
CA GLY A 392 25.48 21.50 32.12
C GLY A 392 26.07 22.25 30.91
N ARG A 393 26.92 21.60 30.08
CA ARG A 393 27.45 22.19 28.84
C ARG A 393 26.52 21.98 27.65
N ILE A 394 25.77 20.89 27.62
CA ILE A 394 24.83 20.59 26.53
C ILE A 394 23.63 21.54 26.59
N GLU A 395 23.07 21.81 27.78
CA GLU A 395 21.95 22.76 27.94
C GLU A 395 22.29 24.21 27.54
N MET A 396 23.50 24.69 27.85
CA MET A 396 23.92 26.04 27.45
C MET A 396 24.11 26.17 25.93
N THR A 397 24.53 25.09 25.26
CA THR A 397 24.75 25.09 23.81
C THR A 397 23.42 25.00 23.05
N SER A 398 22.43 24.26 23.57
CA SER A 398 21.07 24.19 23.01
C SER A 398 20.34 25.54 23.08
N ARG A 399 20.48 26.30 24.18
CA ARG A 399 19.87 27.64 24.28
C ARG A 399 20.50 28.66 23.32
N ALA A 400 21.81 28.60 23.08
CA ALA A 400 22.49 29.51 22.14
C ALA A 400 22.13 29.25 20.66
N ILE A 401 21.76 28.01 20.31
CA ILE A 401 21.33 27.63 18.96
C ILE A 401 19.89 28.05 18.69
N VAL A 402 19.01 27.96 19.69
CA VAL A 402 17.59 28.39 19.57
C VAL A 402 17.49 29.92 19.44
N VAL A 403 18.28 30.69 20.20
CA VAL A 403 18.28 32.16 20.13
C VAL A 403 18.81 32.67 18.77
N ASN A 404 19.80 32.02 18.17
CA ASN A 404 20.30 32.40 16.83
C ASN A 404 19.32 32.06 15.70
N MET A 405 18.44 31.06 15.86
CA MET A 405 17.41 30.75 14.85
C MET A 405 16.23 31.74 14.88
N GLU A 406 15.85 32.27 16.05
CA GLU A 406 14.81 33.31 16.15
C GLU A 406 15.27 34.67 15.59
N GLU A 407 16.55 35.05 15.73
CA GLU A 407 17.09 36.26 15.11
C GLU A 407 17.22 36.14 13.58
N ALA A 408 17.54 34.96 13.06
CA ALA A 408 17.61 34.70 11.62
C ALA A 408 16.23 34.69 10.94
N LEU A 409 15.17 34.29 11.65
CA LEU A 409 13.79 34.28 11.12
C LEU A 409 13.12 35.66 11.16
N ASN A 410 13.51 36.54 12.08
CA ASN A 410 13.00 37.93 12.14
C ASN A 410 13.71 38.92 11.21
N GLY A 411 14.84 38.53 10.59
CA GLY A 411 15.59 39.36 9.64
C GLY A 411 15.19 39.22 8.17
N ALA A 412 14.38 38.21 7.81
CA ALA A 412 13.97 37.93 6.43
C ALA A 412 12.66 38.62 6.00
N GLY A 413 12.41 39.82 6.55
CA GLY A 413 11.24 40.64 6.26
C GLY A 413 11.61 42.13 6.22
N ARG A 414 12.43 42.53 5.24
CA ARG A 414 12.53 43.90 4.71
C ARG A 414 12.88 43.87 3.24
#